data_AF-A0A0S4L2J2-F1
#
_entry.id   AF-A0A0S4L2J2-F1
#
_cell.length_a   1.000
_cell.length_b   1.000
_cell.length_c   1.000
_cell.angle_alpha   90.00
_cell.angle_beta   90.00
_cell.angle_gamma   90.00
#
_symmetry.space_group_name_H-M   'P 1'
#
loop_
_entity.id
_entity.type
_entity.pdbx_description
1 polymer ?
#
loop_
_entity_poly.entity_id
_entity_poly.type
_entity_poly.pdbx_seq_one_letter_code
_entity_poly.pdbx_strand_id
1 'polypeptide(L)'
;MGLGEHGCDRFLSTRNTILNCKTRPPTCFLETVSASLSSRTNYALMDHGCLQRVNTLSFVTKPSRHLRMDGSTHMPLSPQDQDRLTQIFFPRSEIKKEEVMSAGCRFVYYTTADTATKILRSRQIWLRNTAVMNDYSEVQYGFQCLNDAYKAEPGENFNTALNACFQGLADEVRDLFNGWLPIIFDDTYLTCVSQHLPEENEHGRLSMWRAYGCGTGIALVINGAVMFGNTQVLEVFSSPVLYERPETVAEQLNQVAKNITNDLGFLRDLGREHLKSAVFNMFLFGILCTKHPGFHEEREWRVIASPQIFPTPHCTFAIEVIQGTPQRVLKLDLKNHTEQGLVGLAIPDLIDRIIIGPCQFPAIIRQAFLDLLQETGVPDAGRKIVVSDIPLRQA
;
A
#
# COMPACT_ATOMS: atom_id res chain seq x y z
N MET A 1 40.70 9.08 41.92
CA MET A 1 40.18 9.80 43.09
C MET A 1 38.69 9.48 43.20
N GLY A 2 38.26 8.92 44.35
CA GLY A 2 36.88 8.76 44.87
C GLY A 2 35.83 8.09 43.97
N LEU A 3 35.38 6.84 44.18
CA LEU A 3 34.57 6.26 45.27
C LEU A 3 33.23 6.96 45.55
N GLY A 4 32.15 6.17 45.53
CA GLY A 4 30.82 6.53 46.04
C GLY A 4 29.72 5.54 45.68
N GLU A 5 29.70 4.38 46.35
CA GLU A 5 28.56 3.44 46.44
C GLU A 5 27.45 3.98 47.37
N HIS A 6 26.22 3.42 47.23
CA HIS A 6 25.16 3.12 48.22
C HIS A 6 23.79 3.14 47.48
N GLY A 7 22.86 2.17 47.52
CA GLY A 7 22.65 0.99 48.35
C GLY A 7 21.37 1.14 49.22
N CYS A 8 20.26 0.45 48.86
CA CYS A 8 19.17 -0.13 49.71
C CYS A 8 17.83 -0.15 48.94
N ASP A 9 17.20 -1.27 48.57
CA ASP A 9 16.54 -2.38 49.29
C ASP A 9 15.20 -2.06 50.02
N ARG A 10 14.13 -2.70 49.50
CA ARG A 10 13.11 -3.55 50.20
C ARG A 10 11.69 -3.08 50.59
N PHE A 11 10.73 -3.97 50.25
CA PHE A 11 9.47 -4.41 50.93
C PHE A 11 8.26 -3.43 50.93
N LEU A 12 6.96 -3.79 50.76
CA LEU A 12 6.14 -4.97 51.11
C LEU A 12 4.79 -4.97 50.31
N SER A 13 4.16 -6.14 50.22
CA SER A 13 2.83 -6.40 49.64
C SER A 13 1.65 -5.84 50.46
N THR A 14 0.47 -5.61 49.84
CA THR A 14 -0.82 -6.18 50.31
C THR A 14 -2.02 -5.93 49.36
N ARG A 15 -2.73 -7.05 49.08
CA ARG A 15 -4.20 -7.27 49.03
C ARG A 15 -5.13 -6.57 48.01
N ASN A 16 -5.67 -7.44 47.14
CA ASN A 16 -7.05 -7.59 46.66
C ASN A 16 -8.13 -6.61 47.17
N THR A 17 -8.80 -5.97 46.21
CA THR A 17 -10.26 -5.76 46.26
C THR A 17 -10.84 -6.06 44.88
N ILE A 18 -11.62 -7.15 44.80
CA ILE A 18 -12.44 -7.52 43.64
C ILE A 18 -13.72 -6.70 43.72
N LEU A 19 -13.98 -5.86 42.72
CA LEU A 19 -15.30 -5.27 42.48
C LEU A 19 -15.76 -5.69 41.08
N ASN A 20 -16.69 -6.63 41.08
CA ASN A 20 -17.50 -7.03 39.94
C ASN A 20 -18.30 -5.81 39.45
N CYS A 21 -18.04 -5.36 38.23
CA CYS A 21 -19.02 -4.62 37.45
C CYS A 21 -19.14 -5.26 36.07
N LYS A 22 -20.28 -5.93 35.84
CA LYS A 22 -20.65 -6.56 34.59
C LYS A 22 -21.13 -5.48 33.61
N THR A 23 -20.24 -5.03 32.74
CA THR A 23 -20.53 -4.56 31.38
C THR A 23 -19.27 -4.86 30.56
N ARG A 24 -19.37 -5.71 29.54
CA ARG A 24 -18.24 -5.94 28.62
C ARG A 24 -18.09 -4.68 27.77
N PRO A 25 -16.94 -3.98 27.79
CA PRO A 25 -16.65 -2.98 26.77
C PRO A 25 -16.49 -3.66 25.39
N PRO A 26 -16.66 -2.94 24.28
CA PRO A 26 -16.39 -3.49 22.95
C PRO A 26 -14.94 -4.00 22.90
N THR A 27 -14.77 -5.28 22.59
CA THR A 27 -13.48 -5.98 22.57
C THR A 27 -12.56 -5.40 21.49
N CYS A 28 -11.32 -5.13 21.87
CA CYS A 28 -10.29 -4.44 21.09
C CYS A 28 -9.75 -5.29 19.92
N PHE A 29 -9.23 -4.65 18.86
CA PHE A 29 -8.50 -5.34 17.78
C PHE A 29 -7.25 -6.14 18.25
N LEU A 30 -6.79 -5.96 19.50
CA LEU A 30 -5.52 -6.52 20.01
C LEU A 30 -5.67 -7.67 21.02
N GLU A 31 -6.87 -8.03 21.48
CA GLU A 31 -7.01 -9.00 22.58
C GLU A 31 -6.90 -10.49 22.16
N THR A 32 -6.85 -10.81 20.87
CA THR A 32 -7.04 -12.20 20.39
C THR A 32 -5.81 -12.90 19.81
N VAL A 33 -4.64 -12.26 19.75
CA VAL A 33 -3.43 -12.85 19.12
C VAL A 33 -2.66 -13.73 20.12
N SER A 34 -3.25 -14.84 20.57
CA SER A 34 -2.53 -15.87 21.33
C SER A 34 -3.10 -17.29 21.18
N ALA A 35 -3.19 -17.85 19.96
CA ALA A 35 -3.28 -19.32 19.78
C ALA A 35 -3.17 -19.80 18.31
N SER A 36 -2.05 -20.46 18.00
CA SER A 36 -1.82 -21.62 17.10
C SER A 36 -2.37 -21.71 15.65
N LEU A 37 -1.45 -22.01 14.72
CA LEU A 37 -1.60 -22.35 13.30
C LEU A 37 -1.50 -23.87 13.03
N SER A 38 -2.26 -24.43 12.05
CA SER A 38 -1.81 -25.58 11.23
C SER A 38 -2.60 -25.80 9.91
N SER A 39 -1.96 -25.45 8.77
CA SER A 39 -1.82 -26.11 7.45
C SER A 39 -2.94 -26.90 6.72
N ARG A 40 -3.22 -26.57 5.43
CA ARG A 40 -2.82 -27.25 4.14
C ARG A 40 -3.79 -26.97 2.97
N THR A 41 -3.22 -26.94 1.75
CA THR A 41 -3.78 -26.41 0.48
C THR A 41 -4.00 -27.51 -0.59
N ASN A 42 -4.85 -27.28 -1.61
CA ASN A 42 -4.78 -27.88 -2.97
C ASN A 42 -5.56 -27.05 -4.03
N TYR A 43 -5.11 -27.08 -5.30
CA TYR A 43 -5.51 -26.22 -6.44
C TYR A 43 -6.17 -27.00 -7.62
N ALA A 44 -6.99 -26.32 -8.45
CA ALA A 44 -7.29 -26.65 -9.86
C ALA A 44 -7.68 -25.40 -10.70
N LEU A 45 -7.63 -25.51 -12.04
CA LEU A 45 -7.45 -24.49 -13.11
C LEU A 45 -8.65 -24.35 -14.09
N MET A 46 -8.58 -23.32 -14.99
CA MET A 46 -9.25 -23.05 -16.31
C MET A 46 -10.22 -21.84 -16.36
N ASP A 47 -10.46 -21.09 -17.45
CA ASP A 47 -9.70 -20.58 -18.63
C ASP A 47 -10.57 -19.51 -19.38
N HIS A 48 -9.96 -18.58 -20.14
CA HIS A 48 -10.45 -17.62 -21.20
C HIS A 48 -11.68 -16.69 -20.97
N GLY A 49 -11.83 -15.43 -21.43
CA GLY A 49 -11.08 -14.46 -22.25
C GLY A 49 -12.00 -13.26 -22.68
N CYS A 50 -11.39 -12.16 -23.16
CA CYS A 50 -11.94 -11.00 -23.94
C CYS A 50 -12.24 -9.64 -23.26
N LEU A 51 -11.76 -8.57 -23.94
CA LEU A 51 -11.59 -7.15 -23.57
C LEU A 51 -12.78 -6.24 -23.95
N GLN A 52 -13.09 -5.19 -23.14
CA GLN A 52 -13.40 -3.81 -23.61
C GLN A 52 -13.64 -2.77 -22.48
N ARG A 53 -13.13 -1.54 -22.74
CA ARG A 53 -13.40 -0.19 -22.18
C ARG A 53 -13.06 0.15 -20.71
N VAL A 54 -12.55 1.38 -20.58
CA VAL A 54 -11.84 2.03 -19.46
C VAL A 54 -12.83 2.50 -18.40
N ASN A 55 -12.59 2.12 -17.13
CA ASN A 55 -13.15 2.65 -15.86
C ASN A 55 -12.68 1.75 -14.69
N THR A 56 -11.63 2.17 -13.97
CA THR A 56 -11.64 2.55 -12.53
C THR A 56 -11.42 1.39 -11.54
N LEU A 57 -10.32 1.53 -10.76
CA LEU A 57 -9.92 0.80 -9.53
C LEU A 57 -10.55 -0.59 -9.35
N SER A 58 -9.82 -1.61 -9.78
CA SER A 58 -10.17 -3.00 -9.49
C SER A 58 -9.78 -3.38 -8.06
N PHE A 59 -10.44 -2.78 -7.06
CA PHE A 59 -10.34 -3.26 -5.68
C PHE A 59 -10.87 -4.69 -5.59
N VAL A 60 -10.21 -5.48 -4.76
CA VAL A 60 -10.42 -6.91 -4.60
C VAL A 60 -11.86 -7.18 -4.17
N THR A 61 -12.68 -7.61 -5.12
CA THR A 61 -14.03 -8.12 -4.85
C THR A 61 -14.09 -9.63 -4.99
N LYS A 62 -13.00 -10.25 -5.48
CA LYS A 62 -12.78 -11.68 -5.33
C LYS A 62 -12.24 -11.95 -3.93
N PRO A 63 -12.94 -12.71 -3.06
CA PRO A 63 -12.31 -13.22 -1.85
C PRO A 63 -11.04 -13.96 -2.25
N SER A 64 -9.92 -13.61 -1.61
CA SER A 64 -8.66 -14.35 -1.66
C SER A 64 -8.94 -15.84 -1.61
N ARG A 65 -8.14 -16.68 -2.29
CA ARG A 65 -8.24 -18.14 -2.14
C ARG A 65 -8.18 -18.60 -0.67
N HIS A 66 -7.65 -17.80 0.25
CA HIS A 66 -7.64 -18.06 1.69
C HIS A 66 -8.79 -17.41 2.48
N LEU A 67 -9.54 -16.49 1.87
CA LEU A 67 -10.84 -16.02 2.36
C LEU A 67 -12.00 -16.95 1.95
N ARG A 68 -11.71 -17.99 1.15
CA ARG A 68 -12.67 -19.02 0.72
C ARG A 68 -12.68 -20.16 1.75
N MET A 69 -13.64 -20.14 2.66
CA MET A 69 -13.90 -21.30 3.54
C MET A 69 -14.83 -22.34 2.88
N ASP A 70 -15.49 -22.02 1.76
CA ASP A 70 -16.61 -22.83 1.24
C ASP A 70 -16.49 -23.30 -0.24
N GLY A 71 -15.43 -22.94 -0.96
CA GLY A 71 -15.25 -23.36 -2.36
C GLY A 71 -16.25 -22.76 -3.36
N SER A 72 -17.03 -21.75 -2.99
CA SER A 72 -17.97 -21.10 -3.91
C SER A 72 -17.23 -20.18 -4.92
N THR A 73 -17.60 -20.29 -6.20
CA THR A 73 -17.13 -19.39 -7.26
C THR A 73 -18.05 -18.17 -7.34
N HIS A 74 -17.72 -17.09 -6.64
CA HIS A 74 -18.38 -15.81 -6.86
C HIS A 74 -18.00 -15.26 -8.24
N MET A 75 -19.01 -14.87 -9.03
CA MET A 75 -18.79 -14.16 -10.29
C MET A 75 -18.03 -12.86 -10.02
N PRO A 76 -17.12 -12.45 -10.93
CA PRO A 76 -16.51 -11.13 -10.84
C PRO A 76 -17.59 -10.06 -10.93
N LEU A 77 -17.50 -9.04 -10.08
CA LEU A 77 -18.43 -7.90 -10.10
C LEU A 77 -18.32 -7.16 -11.43
N SER A 78 -19.44 -6.57 -11.87
CA SER A 78 -19.43 -5.67 -13.03
C SER A 78 -18.57 -4.43 -12.72
N PRO A 79 -17.96 -3.79 -13.73
CA PRO A 79 -17.22 -2.54 -13.51
C PRO A 79 -18.04 -1.46 -12.79
N GLN A 80 -19.35 -1.36 -13.10
CA GLN A 80 -20.26 -0.40 -12.46
C GLN A 80 -20.42 -0.67 -10.95
N ASP A 81 -20.51 -1.95 -10.56
CA ASP A 81 -20.60 -2.32 -9.15
C ASP A 81 -19.28 -2.09 -8.41
N GLN A 82 -18.14 -2.31 -9.08
CA GLN A 82 -16.80 -2.02 -8.53
C GLN A 82 -16.61 -0.51 -8.30
N ASP A 83 -17.02 0.31 -9.26
CA ASP A 83 -16.98 1.77 -9.14
C ASP A 83 -17.84 2.23 -7.96
N ARG A 84 -19.08 1.72 -7.86
CA ARG A 84 -19.99 2.06 -6.77
C ARG A 84 -19.46 1.64 -5.41
N LEU A 85 -18.88 0.44 -5.29
CA LEU A 85 -18.19 0.01 -4.07
C LEU A 85 -17.02 0.95 -3.71
N THR A 86 -16.24 1.36 -4.70
CA THR A 86 -15.11 2.27 -4.49
C THR A 86 -15.59 3.62 -3.96
N GLN A 87 -16.69 4.15 -4.47
CA GLN A 87 -17.28 5.40 -3.98
C GLN A 87 -17.80 5.27 -2.53
N ILE A 88 -18.34 4.10 -2.16
CA ILE A 88 -18.87 3.86 -0.81
C ILE A 88 -17.72 3.76 0.21
N PHE A 89 -16.70 2.94 -0.08
CA PHE A 89 -15.67 2.54 0.89
C PHE A 89 -14.35 3.30 0.77
N PHE A 90 -14.04 3.89 -0.38
CA PHE A 90 -12.78 4.59 -0.65
C PHE A 90 -12.96 6.02 -1.21
N PRO A 91 -13.89 6.83 -0.67
CA PRO A 91 -14.26 8.11 -1.30
C PRO A 91 -13.06 9.07 -1.46
N ARG A 92 -12.17 9.16 -0.46
CA ARG A 92 -10.99 10.04 -0.55
C ARG A 92 -9.93 9.52 -1.51
N SER A 93 -9.74 8.21 -1.58
CA SER A 93 -8.78 7.61 -2.51
C SER A 93 -9.21 7.81 -3.96
N GLU A 94 -10.52 7.76 -4.23
CA GLU A 94 -11.06 8.03 -5.56
C GLU A 94 -10.83 9.49 -6.00
N ILE A 95 -11.10 10.45 -5.10
CA ILE A 95 -10.79 11.87 -5.37
C ILE A 95 -9.30 12.05 -5.72
N LYS A 96 -8.41 11.44 -4.94
CA LYS A 96 -6.96 11.50 -5.18
C LYS A 96 -6.55 10.88 -6.51
N LYS A 97 -7.21 9.80 -6.92
CA LYS A 97 -7.00 9.18 -8.22
C LYS A 97 -7.45 10.09 -9.36
N GLU A 98 -8.64 10.67 -9.28
CA GLU A 98 -9.14 11.61 -10.28
C GLU A 98 -8.19 12.82 -10.43
N GLU A 99 -7.74 13.38 -9.30
CA GLU A 99 -6.74 14.45 -9.28
C GLU A 99 -5.46 14.06 -10.06
N VAL A 100 -4.88 12.90 -9.78
CA VAL A 100 -3.64 12.46 -10.44
C VAL A 100 -3.85 12.10 -11.90
N MET A 101 -4.96 11.45 -12.24
CA MET A 101 -5.30 11.13 -13.62
C MET A 101 -5.47 12.40 -14.46
N SER A 102 -6.12 13.43 -13.92
CA SER A 102 -6.25 14.73 -14.59
C SER A 102 -4.93 15.51 -14.70
N ALA A 103 -3.98 15.26 -13.80
CA ALA A 103 -2.66 15.90 -13.76
C ALA A 103 -1.59 15.18 -14.61
N GLY A 104 -2.00 14.29 -15.52
CA GLY A 104 -1.09 13.60 -16.44
C GLY A 104 -0.47 12.31 -15.89
N CYS A 105 -0.87 11.87 -14.69
CA CYS A 105 -0.61 10.52 -14.19
C CYS A 105 0.88 10.12 -14.13
N ARG A 106 1.76 11.04 -13.73
CA ARG A 106 3.20 10.77 -13.59
C ARG A 106 3.58 10.59 -12.14
N PHE A 107 4.40 9.57 -11.89
CA PHE A 107 4.98 9.32 -10.58
C PHE A 107 6.49 9.29 -10.67
N VAL A 108 7.16 9.37 -9.54
CA VAL A 108 8.61 9.36 -9.44
C VAL A 108 9.05 8.46 -8.30
N TYR A 109 9.97 7.56 -8.62
CA TYR A 109 10.65 6.70 -7.65
C TYR A 109 12.05 7.25 -7.38
N TYR A 110 12.24 7.85 -6.21
CA TYR A 110 13.54 8.35 -5.76
C TYR A 110 14.34 7.22 -5.11
N THR A 111 15.57 7.02 -5.60
CA THR A 111 16.43 5.95 -5.11
C THR A 111 17.91 6.28 -5.39
N THR A 112 18.81 5.35 -5.07
CA THR A 112 20.24 5.48 -5.38
C THR A 112 20.55 5.01 -6.80
N ALA A 113 21.67 5.46 -7.36
CA ALA A 113 22.15 4.99 -8.66
C ALA A 113 22.35 3.46 -8.73
N ASP A 114 22.81 2.85 -7.62
CA ASP A 114 22.94 1.39 -7.52
C ASP A 114 21.59 0.67 -7.67
N THR A 115 20.59 1.08 -6.88
CA THR A 115 19.25 0.49 -6.93
C THR A 115 18.58 0.72 -8.28
N ALA A 116 18.65 1.94 -8.83
CA ALA A 116 18.10 2.23 -10.15
C ALA A 116 18.76 1.38 -11.25
N THR A 117 20.07 1.17 -11.19
CA THR A 117 20.80 0.28 -12.12
C THR A 117 20.30 -1.15 -12.01
N LYS A 118 20.10 -1.66 -10.79
CA LYS A 118 19.59 -3.01 -10.56
C LYS A 118 18.16 -3.17 -11.10
N ILE A 119 17.29 -2.17 -10.90
CA ILE A 119 15.93 -2.16 -11.43
C ILE A 119 15.93 -2.23 -12.95
N LEU A 120 16.68 -1.34 -13.62
CA LEU A 120 16.72 -1.29 -15.09
C LEU A 120 17.29 -2.58 -15.70
N ARG A 121 18.39 -3.11 -15.16
CA ARG A 121 19.02 -4.35 -15.67
C ARG A 121 18.13 -5.58 -15.48
N SER A 122 17.59 -5.76 -14.27
CA SER A 122 16.75 -6.91 -13.95
C SER A 122 15.35 -6.80 -14.54
N ARG A 123 14.90 -5.58 -14.88
CA ARG A 123 13.50 -5.27 -15.23
C ARG A 123 12.55 -5.68 -14.10
N GLN A 124 12.97 -5.44 -12.86
CA GLN A 124 12.19 -5.75 -11.66
C GLN A 124 12.25 -4.59 -10.68
N ILE A 125 11.10 -4.20 -10.12
CA ILE A 125 11.04 -3.22 -9.02
C ILE A 125 10.93 -3.94 -7.68
N TRP A 126 11.58 -3.37 -6.66
CA TRP A 126 11.66 -4.01 -5.34
C TRP A 126 10.57 -3.45 -4.43
N LEU A 127 9.83 -4.35 -3.80
CA LEU A 127 8.91 -4.08 -2.71
C LEU A 127 9.56 -4.56 -1.41
N ARG A 128 9.64 -3.66 -0.43
CA ARG A 128 10.23 -3.92 0.88
C ARG A 128 9.15 -4.30 1.88
N ASN A 129 9.48 -5.15 2.83
CA ASN A 129 8.56 -5.50 3.90
C ASN A 129 8.31 -4.29 4.82
N THR A 130 7.05 -4.07 5.18
CA THR A 130 6.59 -2.95 6.02
C THR A 130 7.34 -2.85 7.36
N ALA A 131 7.73 -3.97 7.96
CA ALA A 131 8.41 -4.02 9.26
C ALA A 131 9.86 -3.50 9.23
N VAL A 132 10.48 -3.38 8.06
CA VAL A 132 11.88 -2.96 7.91
C VAL A 132 12.04 -1.71 7.05
N MET A 133 10.94 -1.03 6.74
CA MET A 133 10.98 0.25 6.04
C MET A 133 11.49 1.37 6.94
N ASN A 134 11.96 2.45 6.31
CA ASN A 134 12.46 3.63 7.02
C ASN A 134 11.38 4.20 7.97
N ASP A 135 10.11 4.02 7.60
CA ASP A 135 8.95 4.53 8.32
C ASP A 135 8.09 3.37 8.89
N TYR A 136 8.70 2.31 9.44
CA TYR A 136 7.98 1.14 9.96
C TYR A 136 6.85 1.49 10.95
N SER A 137 6.98 2.61 11.68
CA SER A 137 5.96 3.10 12.61
C SER A 137 4.69 3.61 11.93
N GLU A 138 4.67 3.85 10.61
CA GLU A 138 3.51 4.42 9.93
C GLU A 138 2.36 3.43 9.76
N VAL A 139 2.65 2.13 9.60
CA VAL A 139 1.58 1.11 9.62
C VAL A 139 0.94 1.04 11.01
N GLN A 140 1.76 1.18 12.07
CA GLN A 140 1.26 1.27 13.44
C GLN A 140 0.44 2.54 13.66
N TYR A 141 0.85 3.67 13.07
CA TYR A 141 0.10 4.92 13.11
C TYR A 141 -1.28 4.78 12.46
N GLY A 142 -1.33 4.25 11.22
CA GLY A 142 -2.58 4.00 10.52
C GLY A 142 -3.50 3.04 11.28
N PHE A 143 -2.94 1.97 11.86
CA PHE A 143 -3.68 1.06 12.73
C PHE A 143 -4.25 1.77 13.97
N GLN A 144 -3.44 2.59 14.65
CA GLN A 144 -3.88 3.32 15.84
C GLN A 144 -5.02 4.28 15.51
N CYS A 145 -4.90 5.05 14.42
CA CYS A 145 -5.96 5.96 13.96
C CYS A 145 -7.28 5.21 13.68
N LEU A 146 -7.21 4.08 12.96
CA LEU A 146 -8.39 3.27 12.67
C LEU A 146 -9.00 2.68 13.94
N ASN A 147 -8.18 2.11 14.81
CA ASN A 147 -8.61 1.48 16.07
C ASN A 147 -9.27 2.48 17.02
N ASP A 148 -8.74 3.70 17.12
CA ASP A 148 -9.32 4.75 17.95
C ASP A 148 -10.65 5.24 17.38
N ALA A 149 -10.73 5.46 16.07
CA ALA A 149 -11.98 5.80 15.39
C ALA A 149 -13.05 4.72 15.57
N TYR A 150 -12.66 3.45 15.48
CA TYR A 150 -13.55 2.30 15.59
C TYR A 150 -14.05 2.04 17.03
N LYS A 151 -13.30 2.46 18.05
CA LYS A 151 -13.70 2.37 19.47
C LYS A 151 -14.64 3.49 19.91
N ALA A 152 -14.71 4.57 19.14
CA ALA A 152 -15.55 5.72 19.43
C ALA A 152 -16.91 5.62 18.69
N GLU A 153 -17.76 6.63 18.86
CA GLU A 153 -19.05 6.78 18.18
C GLU A 153 -19.00 6.49 16.66
N PRO A 154 -17.97 6.90 15.89
CA PRO A 154 -17.89 6.56 14.46
C PRO A 154 -17.87 5.06 14.18
N GLY A 155 -17.22 4.26 15.02
CA GLY A 155 -17.24 2.81 14.92
C GLY A 155 -18.60 2.21 15.23
N GLU A 156 -19.33 2.76 16.20
CA GLU A 156 -20.70 2.34 16.52
C GLU A 156 -21.65 2.62 15.34
N ASN A 157 -21.54 3.80 14.74
CA ASN A 157 -22.29 4.20 13.56
C ASN A 157 -22.00 3.27 12.37
N PHE A 158 -20.72 2.99 12.13
CA PHE A 158 -20.27 2.08 11.09
C PHE A 158 -20.79 0.65 11.29
N ASN A 159 -20.67 0.12 12.50
CA ASN A 159 -21.15 -1.23 12.85
C ASN A 159 -22.67 -1.34 12.71
N THR A 160 -23.40 -0.29 13.10
CA THR A 160 -24.85 -0.22 12.93
C THR A 160 -25.23 -0.26 11.45
N ALA A 161 -24.55 0.52 10.60
CA ALA A 161 -24.79 0.52 9.16
C ALA A 161 -24.51 -0.84 8.51
N LEU A 162 -23.40 -1.50 8.86
CA LEU A 162 -23.10 -2.85 8.36
C LEU A 162 -24.14 -3.89 8.80
N ASN A 163 -24.53 -3.86 10.08
CA ASN A 163 -25.52 -4.79 10.61
C ASN A 163 -26.92 -4.55 10.03
N ALA A 164 -27.21 -3.34 9.57
CA ALA A 164 -28.43 -3.04 8.81
C ALA A 164 -28.40 -3.69 7.41
N CYS A 165 -27.25 -3.83 6.76
CA CYS A 165 -27.12 -4.63 5.54
C CYS A 165 -27.35 -6.12 5.87
N PHE A 166 -26.53 -6.66 6.78
CA PHE A 166 -26.66 -8.04 7.23
C PHE A 166 -26.32 -8.18 8.71
N GLN A 167 -27.22 -8.76 9.51
CA GLN A 167 -27.02 -8.96 10.94
C GLN A 167 -25.73 -9.76 11.22
N GLY A 168 -24.93 -9.29 12.19
CA GLY A 168 -23.70 -9.93 12.64
C GLY A 168 -22.47 -9.67 11.76
N LEU A 169 -22.61 -8.96 10.63
CA LEU A 169 -21.51 -8.74 9.70
C LEU A 169 -20.39 -7.90 10.30
N ALA A 170 -20.71 -6.94 11.17
CA ALA A 170 -19.70 -6.12 11.84
C ALA A 170 -18.73 -6.97 12.68
N ASP A 171 -19.26 -7.94 13.43
CA ASP A 171 -18.46 -8.86 14.25
C ASP A 171 -17.61 -9.78 13.37
N GLU A 172 -18.19 -10.34 12.30
CA GLU A 172 -17.46 -11.19 11.35
C GLU A 172 -16.27 -10.47 10.70
N VAL A 173 -16.47 -9.23 10.25
CA VAL A 173 -15.41 -8.41 9.66
C VAL A 173 -14.32 -8.12 10.69
N ARG A 174 -14.70 -7.73 11.92
CA ARG A 174 -13.73 -7.44 12.99
C ARG A 174 -12.87 -8.67 13.27
N ASP A 175 -13.50 -9.82 13.46
CA ASP A 175 -12.80 -11.06 13.81
C ASP A 175 -11.91 -11.53 12.65
N LEU A 176 -12.38 -11.39 11.40
CA LEU A 176 -11.59 -11.64 10.21
C LEU A 176 -10.36 -10.74 10.15
N PHE A 177 -10.54 -9.43 10.28
CA PHE A 177 -9.44 -8.47 10.20
C PHE A 177 -8.40 -8.70 11.31
N ASN A 178 -8.86 -8.96 12.54
CA ASN A 178 -8.01 -9.35 13.68
C ASN A 178 -7.17 -10.59 13.39
N GLY A 179 -7.76 -11.61 12.76
CA GLY A 179 -7.06 -12.83 12.39
C GLY A 179 -5.92 -12.60 11.38
N TRP A 180 -6.04 -11.57 10.54
CA TRP A 180 -5.02 -11.22 9.54
C TRP A 180 -3.99 -10.20 10.01
N LEU A 181 -4.20 -9.50 11.13
CA LEU A 181 -3.28 -8.45 11.62
C LEU A 181 -1.81 -8.89 11.65
N PRO A 182 -1.43 -10.06 12.20
CA PRO A 182 -0.03 -10.49 12.20
C PRO A 182 0.55 -10.57 10.78
N ILE A 183 -0.20 -11.11 9.83
CA ILE A 183 0.22 -11.23 8.42
C ILE A 183 0.28 -9.86 7.76
N ILE A 184 -0.62 -8.93 8.08
CA ILE A 184 -0.58 -7.58 7.54
C ILE A 184 0.69 -6.85 7.97
N PHE A 185 1.10 -6.98 9.24
CA PHE A 185 2.33 -6.35 9.73
C PHE A 185 3.60 -7.04 9.22
N ASP A 186 3.60 -8.38 9.17
CA ASP A 186 4.81 -9.18 8.94
C ASP A 186 5.00 -9.66 7.50
N ASP A 187 3.95 -9.72 6.67
CA ASP A 187 3.97 -10.23 5.28
C ASP A 187 3.27 -9.27 4.29
N THR A 188 3.41 -7.97 4.54
CA THR A 188 3.09 -6.94 3.55
C THR A 188 4.36 -6.33 2.99
N TYR A 189 4.43 -6.26 1.67
CA TYR A 189 5.54 -5.70 0.91
C TYR A 189 5.04 -4.52 0.10
N LEU A 190 5.79 -3.43 0.09
CA LEU A 190 5.40 -2.25 -0.66
C LEU A 190 6.57 -1.53 -1.31
N THR A 191 6.28 -0.84 -2.40
CA THR A 191 7.16 0.18 -2.97
C THR A 191 6.39 1.49 -3.07
N CYS A 192 7.08 2.60 -2.78
CA CYS A 192 6.48 3.91 -2.69
C CYS A 192 6.93 4.76 -3.85
N VAL A 193 5.99 5.40 -4.54
CA VAL A 193 6.27 6.42 -5.55
C VAL A 193 5.61 7.72 -5.15
N SER A 194 6.24 8.84 -5.48
CA SER A 194 5.64 10.15 -5.26
C SER A 194 4.92 10.62 -6.51
N GLN A 195 3.82 11.33 -6.38
CA GLN A 195 3.30 12.12 -7.50
C GLN A 195 4.41 13.05 -8.02
N HIS A 196 4.65 13.02 -9.34
CA HIS A 196 5.67 13.84 -10.01
C HIS A 196 5.01 15.07 -10.63
N LEU A 197 5.41 16.25 -10.18
CA LEU A 197 4.83 17.51 -10.65
C LEU A 197 5.61 18.06 -11.86
N PRO A 198 4.95 18.78 -12.80
CA PRO A 198 5.64 19.37 -13.96
C PRO A 198 6.84 20.25 -13.61
N GLU A 199 6.74 21.02 -12.54
CA GLU A 199 7.82 21.87 -12.03
C GLU A 199 9.07 21.07 -11.64
N GLU A 200 8.93 19.79 -11.27
CA GLU A 200 10.04 18.93 -10.83
C GLU A 200 10.81 18.32 -12.00
N ASN A 201 10.36 18.50 -13.25
CA ASN A 201 10.93 17.86 -14.44
C ASN A 201 12.44 18.08 -14.61
N GLU A 202 12.94 19.24 -14.22
CA GLU A 202 14.33 19.64 -14.45
C GLU A 202 15.25 19.36 -13.26
N HIS A 203 14.70 19.31 -12.04
CA HIS A 203 15.50 19.32 -10.83
C HIS A 203 15.12 18.27 -9.78
N GLY A 204 13.92 17.70 -9.84
CA GLY A 204 13.39 16.81 -8.79
C GLY A 204 13.13 17.55 -7.47
N ARG A 205 12.83 16.80 -6.40
CA ARG A 205 12.45 17.35 -5.09
C ARG A 205 13.62 17.32 -4.10
N LEU A 206 13.96 18.46 -3.50
CA LEU A 206 15.12 18.60 -2.60
C LEU A 206 15.06 17.68 -1.38
N SER A 207 13.89 17.59 -0.73
CA SER A 207 13.66 16.70 0.42
C SER A 207 13.92 15.24 0.05
N MET A 208 13.48 14.82 -1.14
CA MET A 208 13.69 13.47 -1.66
C MET A 208 15.16 13.17 -1.94
N TRP A 209 15.92 14.13 -2.48
CA TRP A 209 17.35 13.96 -2.65
C TRP A 209 18.09 13.76 -1.33
N ARG A 210 17.70 14.50 -0.29
CA ARG A 210 18.27 14.34 1.05
C ARG A 210 17.93 12.98 1.67
N ALA A 211 16.69 12.53 1.50
CA ALA A 211 16.22 11.30 2.13
C ALA A 211 16.68 10.03 1.38
N TYR A 212 16.64 10.03 0.05
CA TYR A 212 16.77 8.81 -0.78
C TYR A 212 17.97 8.82 -1.73
N GLY A 213 18.61 9.97 -1.94
CA GLY A 213 19.69 10.09 -2.92
C GLY A 213 21.03 9.46 -2.48
N CYS A 214 21.31 9.45 -1.17
CA CYS A 214 22.53 8.87 -0.57
C CYS A 214 23.83 9.19 -1.36
N GLY A 215 24.01 10.46 -1.75
CA GLY A 215 25.20 10.94 -2.49
C GLY A 215 25.09 10.85 -4.02
N THR A 216 24.52 9.78 -4.58
CA THR A 216 24.25 9.70 -6.03
C THR A 216 22.82 9.21 -6.25
N GLY A 217 21.88 10.17 -6.21
CA GLY A 217 20.45 9.91 -6.34
C GLY A 217 19.99 9.82 -7.78
N ILE A 218 19.00 8.98 -8.02
CA ILE A 218 18.29 8.83 -9.29
C ILE A 218 16.80 8.88 -9.01
N ALA A 219 16.08 9.69 -9.77
CA ALA A 219 14.64 9.69 -9.82
C ALA A 219 14.19 9.03 -11.12
N LEU A 220 13.48 7.91 -11.02
CA LEU A 220 12.82 7.25 -12.13
C LEU A 220 11.40 7.81 -12.24
N VAL A 221 11.18 8.74 -13.17
CA VAL A 221 9.84 9.25 -13.48
C VAL A 221 9.15 8.23 -14.37
N ILE A 222 7.98 7.76 -13.93
CA ILE A 222 7.22 6.70 -14.59
C ILE A 222 5.87 7.19 -15.11
N ASN A 223 5.43 6.59 -16.21
CA ASN A 223 4.06 6.65 -16.68
C ASN A 223 3.17 5.82 -15.75
N GLY A 224 2.39 6.50 -14.92
CA GLY A 224 1.57 5.88 -13.88
C GLY A 224 0.28 5.24 -14.35
N ALA A 225 -0.09 5.36 -15.63
CA ALA A 225 -1.37 4.88 -16.14
C ALA A 225 -1.58 3.37 -15.85
N VAL A 226 -0.49 2.60 -15.83
CA VAL A 226 -0.48 1.17 -15.49
C VAL A 226 -0.97 0.88 -14.07
N MET A 227 -0.81 1.81 -13.12
CA MET A 227 -1.28 1.68 -11.73
C MET A 227 -2.81 1.74 -11.63
N PHE A 228 -3.49 2.28 -12.65
CA PHE A 228 -4.93 2.47 -12.66
C PHE A 228 -5.67 1.51 -13.59
N GLY A 229 -4.99 0.46 -14.08
CA GLY A 229 -5.55 -0.52 -14.98
C GLY A 229 -6.63 -1.40 -14.35
N ASN A 230 -7.55 -1.89 -15.18
CA ASN A 230 -8.67 -2.76 -14.76
C ASN A 230 -8.29 -4.26 -14.76
N THR A 231 -7.02 -4.58 -14.50
CA THR A 231 -6.51 -5.93 -14.57
C THR A 231 -5.89 -6.32 -13.23
N GLN A 232 -6.22 -7.52 -12.76
CA GLN A 232 -5.72 -8.07 -11.49
C GLN A 232 -4.59 -9.08 -11.72
N VAL A 233 -3.96 -9.08 -12.90
CA VAL A 233 -2.92 -10.05 -13.28
C VAL A 233 -1.80 -10.15 -12.23
N LEU A 234 -1.38 -9.00 -11.70
CA LEU A 234 -0.27 -8.94 -10.74
C LEU A 234 -0.68 -9.33 -9.33
N GLU A 235 -1.95 -9.15 -8.96
CA GLU A 235 -2.45 -9.16 -7.57
C GLU A 235 -1.63 -8.21 -6.66
N VAL A 236 -1.20 -7.08 -7.24
CA VAL A 236 -0.50 -5.97 -6.58
C VAL A 236 -1.33 -4.71 -6.78
N PHE A 237 -1.53 -3.94 -5.71
CA PHE A 237 -2.52 -2.87 -5.68
C PHE A 237 -1.89 -1.52 -5.42
N SER A 238 -2.31 -0.49 -6.15
CA SER A 238 -1.89 0.89 -5.87
C SER A 238 -2.93 1.65 -5.06
N SER A 239 -2.50 2.40 -4.05
CA SER A 239 -3.37 3.30 -3.30
C SER A 239 -2.64 4.60 -2.94
N PRO A 240 -3.33 5.77 -2.94
CA PRO A 240 -2.75 6.99 -2.41
C PRO A 240 -2.56 6.86 -0.90
N VAL A 241 -1.55 7.52 -0.37
CA VAL A 241 -1.41 7.76 1.07
C VAL A 241 -2.23 8.98 1.48
N LEU A 242 -3.03 8.82 2.52
CA LEU A 242 -3.82 9.87 3.15
C LEU A 242 -3.07 10.40 4.37
N TYR A 243 -2.81 11.71 4.36
CA TYR A 243 -2.04 12.42 5.38
C TYR A 243 -2.95 12.97 6.47
N GLU A 244 -3.48 12.07 7.30
CA GLU A 244 -4.64 12.33 8.16
C GLU A 244 -4.27 12.40 9.63
N ARG A 245 -5.09 13.12 10.40
CA ARG A 245 -5.08 13.06 11.87
C ARG A 245 -6.10 12.03 12.36
N PRO A 246 -5.97 11.51 13.60
CA PRO A 246 -6.94 10.55 14.14
C PRO A 246 -8.40 11.03 14.04
N GLU A 247 -8.65 12.32 14.29
CA GLU A 247 -9.99 12.90 14.21
C GLU A 247 -10.55 12.84 12.78
N THR A 248 -9.71 13.07 11.77
CA THR A 248 -10.13 12.99 10.39
C THR A 248 -10.40 11.55 9.92
N VAL A 249 -9.69 10.57 10.48
CA VAL A 249 -9.99 9.15 10.23
C VAL A 249 -11.35 8.77 10.83
N ALA A 250 -11.68 9.27 12.02
CA ALA A 250 -13.00 9.14 12.63
C ALA A 250 -14.12 9.76 11.75
N GLU A 251 -13.90 10.95 11.20
CA GLU A 251 -14.85 11.57 10.25
C GLU A 251 -15.04 10.72 9.00
N GLN A 252 -13.96 10.15 8.45
CA GLN A 252 -14.03 9.26 7.28
C GLN A 252 -14.83 8.00 7.58
N LEU A 253 -14.63 7.37 8.73
CA LEU A 253 -15.39 6.18 9.12
C LEU A 253 -16.90 6.49 9.23
N ASN A 254 -17.25 7.65 9.78
CA ASN A 254 -18.62 8.15 9.80
C ASN A 254 -19.17 8.43 8.39
N GLN A 255 -18.36 8.97 7.48
CA GLN A 255 -18.77 9.18 6.10
C GLN A 255 -19.07 7.85 5.39
N VAL A 256 -18.25 6.82 5.61
CA VAL A 256 -18.51 5.48 5.08
C VAL A 256 -19.78 4.90 5.67
N ALA A 257 -20.05 5.06 6.97
CA ALA A 257 -21.30 4.62 7.60
C ALA A 257 -22.54 5.25 6.94
N LYS A 258 -22.46 6.55 6.61
CA LYS A 258 -23.51 7.26 5.85
C LYS A 258 -23.66 6.69 4.43
N ASN A 259 -22.54 6.45 3.73
CA ASN A 259 -22.56 5.87 2.38
C ASN A 259 -23.22 4.48 2.38
N ILE A 260 -22.86 3.61 3.34
CA ILE A 260 -23.49 2.28 3.50
C ILE A 260 -25.00 2.42 3.70
N THR A 261 -25.43 3.36 4.53
CA THR A 261 -26.85 3.60 4.81
C THR A 261 -27.60 4.07 3.56
N ASN A 262 -26.99 4.97 2.77
CA ASN A 262 -27.57 5.50 1.53
C ASN A 262 -27.66 4.43 0.43
N ASP A 263 -26.71 3.49 0.40
CA ASP A 263 -26.61 2.44 -0.63
C ASP A 263 -27.07 1.05 -0.12
N LEU A 264 -27.85 1.00 0.95
CA LEU A 264 -28.21 -0.23 1.65
C LEU A 264 -28.86 -1.29 0.75
N GLY A 265 -29.75 -0.89 -0.16
CA GLY A 265 -30.38 -1.82 -1.11
C GLY A 265 -29.36 -2.48 -2.04
N PHE A 266 -28.50 -1.68 -2.66
CA PHE A 266 -27.41 -2.16 -3.51
C PHE A 266 -26.47 -3.11 -2.76
N LEU A 267 -26.05 -2.75 -1.54
CA LEU A 267 -25.13 -3.57 -0.75
C LEU A 267 -25.75 -4.90 -0.30
N ARG A 268 -27.07 -4.95 -0.10
CA ARG A 268 -27.80 -6.20 0.16
C ARG A 268 -27.85 -7.09 -1.08
N ASP A 269 -28.15 -6.51 -2.24
CA ASP A 269 -28.23 -7.23 -3.51
C ASP A 269 -26.86 -7.79 -3.94
N LEU A 270 -25.79 -7.06 -3.64
CA LEU A 270 -24.41 -7.48 -3.88
C LEU A 270 -24.02 -8.74 -3.09
N GLY A 271 -24.62 -8.93 -1.91
CA GLY A 271 -24.41 -10.09 -1.06
C GLY A 271 -23.35 -9.90 0.03
N ARG A 272 -23.50 -10.69 1.10
CA ARG A 272 -22.71 -10.61 2.34
C ARG A 272 -21.20 -10.74 2.10
N GLU A 273 -20.77 -11.68 1.26
CA GLU A 273 -19.34 -11.97 1.04
C GLU A 273 -18.59 -10.86 0.30
N HIS A 274 -19.22 -10.22 -0.68
CA HIS A 274 -18.65 -9.07 -1.37
C HIS A 274 -18.54 -7.86 -0.44
N LEU A 275 -19.58 -7.60 0.36
CA LEU A 275 -19.54 -6.52 1.36
C LEU A 275 -18.47 -6.78 2.43
N LYS A 276 -18.38 -8.01 2.96
CA LYS A 276 -17.33 -8.42 3.90
C LYS A 276 -15.94 -8.18 3.34
N SER A 277 -15.71 -8.58 2.08
CA SER A 277 -14.43 -8.40 1.38
C SER A 277 -14.12 -6.91 1.16
N ALA A 278 -15.10 -6.10 0.76
CA ALA A 278 -14.94 -4.66 0.58
C ALA A 278 -14.53 -3.96 1.88
N VAL A 279 -15.17 -4.30 3.00
CA VAL A 279 -14.82 -3.72 4.30
C VAL A 279 -13.44 -4.19 4.78
N PHE A 280 -13.11 -5.48 4.62
CA PHE A 280 -11.77 -5.98 4.95
C PHE A 280 -10.69 -5.20 4.21
N ASN A 281 -10.88 -4.97 2.90
CA ASN A 281 -9.94 -4.18 2.11
C ASN A 281 -9.90 -2.71 2.55
N MET A 282 -11.04 -2.11 2.89
CA MET A 282 -11.09 -0.75 3.42
C MET A 282 -10.19 -0.61 4.66
N PHE A 283 -10.27 -1.56 5.59
CA PHE A 283 -9.39 -1.56 6.76
C PHE A 283 -7.93 -1.83 6.41
N LEU A 284 -7.66 -2.82 5.54
CA LEU A 284 -6.31 -3.15 5.10
C LEU A 284 -5.60 -1.93 4.48
N PHE A 285 -6.20 -1.30 3.48
CA PHE A 285 -5.64 -0.11 2.86
C PHE A 285 -5.68 1.10 3.80
N GLY A 286 -6.68 1.20 4.69
CA GLY A 286 -6.74 2.26 5.70
C GLY A 286 -5.51 2.26 6.61
N ILE A 287 -5.07 1.09 7.08
CA ILE A 287 -3.86 0.99 7.91
C ILE A 287 -2.57 1.12 7.10
N LEU A 288 -2.56 0.59 5.87
CA LEU A 288 -1.39 0.61 5.00
C LEU A 288 -1.20 1.93 4.27
N CYS A 289 -2.17 2.84 4.27
CA CYS A 289 -2.11 4.08 3.50
C CYS A 289 -2.52 5.31 4.31
N THR A 290 -2.52 5.24 5.64
CA THR A 290 -2.62 6.43 6.50
C THR A 290 -1.23 6.80 7.01
N LYS A 291 -0.85 8.06 6.88
CA LYS A 291 0.45 8.58 7.31
C LYS A 291 0.28 9.89 8.08
N HIS A 292 1.20 10.21 8.99
CA HIS A 292 1.14 11.47 9.73
C HIS A 292 1.17 12.71 8.79
N PRO A 293 0.41 13.79 9.08
CA PRO A 293 0.32 14.97 8.20
C PRO A 293 1.65 15.66 7.87
N GLY A 294 2.65 15.48 8.73
CA GLY A 294 4.01 15.99 8.51
C GLY A 294 4.67 15.50 7.23
N PHE A 295 4.22 14.37 6.68
CA PHE A 295 4.79 13.77 5.47
C PHE A 295 4.07 14.17 4.16
N HIS A 296 3.12 15.11 4.21
CA HIS A 296 2.32 15.49 3.03
C HIS A 296 3.13 15.96 1.81
N GLU A 297 4.36 16.45 2.01
CA GLU A 297 5.30 16.81 0.93
C GLU A 297 5.61 15.60 0.01
N GLU A 298 5.50 14.38 0.52
CA GLU A 298 5.89 13.19 -0.23
C GLU A 298 4.91 12.84 -1.35
N ARG A 299 3.63 13.21 -1.22
CA ARG A 299 2.57 12.89 -2.21
C ARG A 299 2.60 11.41 -2.60
N GLU A 300 2.72 10.57 -1.60
CA GLU A 300 3.06 9.16 -1.70
C GLU A 300 1.88 8.34 -2.24
N TRP A 301 2.20 7.41 -3.12
CA TRP A 301 1.36 6.32 -3.57
C TRP A 301 2.10 5.02 -3.29
N ARG A 302 1.39 4.06 -2.69
CA ARG A 302 1.94 2.75 -2.34
C ARG A 302 1.48 1.72 -3.35
N VAL A 303 2.42 0.94 -3.86
CA VAL A 303 2.18 -0.28 -4.62
C VAL A 303 2.41 -1.45 -3.66
N ILE A 304 1.33 -2.17 -3.35
CA ILE A 304 1.20 -3.06 -2.19
C ILE A 304 0.99 -4.49 -2.66
N ALA A 305 1.78 -5.40 -2.10
CA ALA A 305 1.67 -6.84 -2.27
C ALA A 305 1.64 -7.50 -0.89
N SER A 306 0.67 -8.38 -0.65
CA SER A 306 0.64 -9.22 0.56
C SER A 306 0.45 -10.67 0.15
N PRO A 307 1.53 -11.42 -0.14
CA PRO A 307 1.47 -12.72 -0.79
C PRO A 307 0.59 -13.76 -0.09
N GLN A 308 0.49 -13.72 1.24
CA GLN A 308 -0.41 -14.59 2.01
C GLN A 308 -1.89 -14.17 1.94
N ILE A 309 -2.17 -12.88 1.78
CA ILE A 309 -3.54 -12.37 1.60
C ILE A 309 -3.94 -12.51 0.13
N PHE A 310 -3.14 -12.02 -0.80
CA PHE A 310 -3.34 -12.08 -2.24
C PHE A 310 -2.13 -12.77 -2.89
N PRO A 311 -2.29 -13.97 -3.46
CA PRO A 311 -1.19 -14.64 -4.15
C PRO A 311 -0.66 -13.77 -5.30
N THR A 312 0.64 -13.45 -5.30
CA THR A 312 1.28 -12.55 -6.28
C THR A 312 2.15 -13.32 -7.29
N PRO A 313 1.58 -13.85 -8.40
CA PRO A 313 2.26 -14.78 -9.29
C PRO A 313 3.40 -14.17 -10.11
N HIS A 314 3.46 -12.84 -10.21
CA HIS A 314 4.47 -12.08 -10.94
C HIS A 314 5.49 -11.41 -10.03
N CYS A 315 5.56 -11.90 -8.79
CA CYS A 315 6.50 -11.46 -7.80
C CYS A 315 7.41 -12.62 -7.37
N THR A 316 8.70 -12.32 -7.16
CA THR A 316 9.70 -13.29 -6.70
C THR A 316 10.40 -12.81 -5.43
N PHE A 317 10.59 -13.70 -4.46
CA PHE A 317 11.37 -13.36 -3.28
C PHE A 317 12.86 -13.37 -3.58
N ALA A 318 13.58 -12.39 -3.02
CA ALA A 318 15.03 -12.32 -3.08
C ALA A 318 15.60 -11.77 -1.77
N ILE A 319 16.90 -11.95 -1.55
CA ILE A 319 17.64 -11.26 -0.49
C ILE A 319 18.46 -10.15 -1.13
N GLU A 320 18.27 -8.92 -0.66
CA GLU A 320 19.03 -7.74 -1.10
C GLU A 320 19.66 -7.05 0.09
N VAL A 321 20.88 -6.53 -0.09
CA VAL A 321 21.57 -5.76 0.95
C VAL A 321 21.20 -4.29 0.78
N ILE A 322 20.42 -3.76 1.72
CA ILE A 322 19.96 -2.38 1.74
C ILE A 322 20.64 -1.68 2.90
N GLN A 323 21.46 -0.66 2.61
CA GLN A 323 22.23 0.09 3.61
C GLN A 323 23.03 -0.83 4.56
N GLY A 324 23.67 -1.87 4.00
CA GLY A 324 24.46 -2.84 4.77
C GLY A 324 23.65 -3.93 5.48
N THR A 325 22.31 -3.88 5.44
CA THR A 325 21.44 -4.88 6.07
C THR A 325 20.83 -5.80 5.02
N PRO A 326 21.09 -7.13 5.08
CA PRO A 326 20.38 -8.10 4.26
C PRO A 326 18.89 -8.12 4.61
N GLN A 327 18.03 -7.93 3.62
CA GLN A 327 16.57 -7.92 3.78
C GLN A 327 15.94 -8.86 2.76
N ARG A 328 14.91 -9.59 3.20
CA ARG A 328 14.01 -10.29 2.27
C ARG A 328 13.13 -9.27 1.58
N VAL A 329 13.24 -9.18 0.26
CA VAL A 329 12.43 -8.30 -0.59
C VAL A 329 11.56 -9.12 -1.54
N LEU A 330 10.50 -8.51 -2.02
CA LEU A 330 9.66 -9.04 -3.08
C LEU A 330 9.94 -8.25 -4.37
N LYS A 331 10.26 -8.92 -5.46
CA LYS A 331 10.59 -8.29 -6.75
C LYS A 331 9.44 -8.49 -7.73
N LEU A 332 8.83 -7.40 -8.16
CA LEU A 332 7.76 -7.39 -9.16
C LEU A 332 8.36 -7.29 -10.56
N ASP A 333 7.96 -8.20 -11.45
CA ASP A 333 8.41 -8.22 -12.85
C ASP A 333 7.79 -7.05 -13.64
N LEU A 334 8.65 -6.20 -14.24
CA LEU A 334 8.24 -5.08 -15.07
C LEU A 334 8.03 -5.54 -16.52
N LYS A 335 6.98 -6.33 -16.74
CA LYS A 335 6.65 -6.94 -18.03
C LYS A 335 5.19 -6.73 -18.38
N ASN A 336 4.90 -6.45 -19.65
CA ASN A 336 3.53 -6.40 -20.15
C ASN A 336 2.91 -7.82 -20.17
N HIS A 337 1.63 -7.92 -19.82
CA HIS A 337 0.80 -9.11 -20.00
C HIS A 337 -0.38 -8.76 -20.92
N THR A 338 -0.06 -8.50 -22.19
CA THR A 338 -0.98 -7.93 -23.18
C THR A 338 -2.23 -8.77 -23.38
N GLU A 339 -2.10 -10.11 -23.40
CA GLU A 339 -3.23 -11.03 -23.53
C GLU A 339 -4.22 -10.92 -22.35
N GLN A 340 -3.75 -10.44 -21.21
CA GLN A 340 -4.52 -10.25 -19.98
C GLN A 340 -4.81 -8.75 -19.72
N GLY A 341 -4.61 -7.90 -20.72
CA GLY A 341 -4.94 -6.48 -20.69
C GLY A 341 -3.97 -5.59 -19.91
N LEU A 342 -2.81 -6.11 -19.48
CA LEU A 342 -1.79 -5.32 -18.79
C LEU A 342 -0.73 -4.82 -19.77
N VAL A 343 -0.72 -3.52 -20.02
CA VAL A 343 0.22 -2.84 -20.92
C VAL A 343 0.82 -1.61 -20.22
N GLY A 344 1.97 -1.15 -20.69
CA GLY A 344 2.67 0.01 -20.12
C GLY A 344 3.54 -0.29 -18.89
N LEU A 345 3.64 -1.56 -18.47
CA LEU A 345 4.47 -1.97 -17.33
C LEU A 345 5.94 -2.18 -17.72
N ALA A 346 6.21 -2.54 -18.98
CA ALA A 346 7.57 -2.78 -19.46
C ALA A 346 8.40 -1.48 -19.47
N ILE A 347 9.69 -1.57 -19.15
CA ILE A 347 10.61 -0.43 -19.04
C ILE A 347 10.52 0.60 -20.19
N PRO A 348 10.49 0.21 -21.49
CA PRO A 348 10.35 1.17 -22.60
C PRO A 348 9.11 2.05 -22.53
N ASP A 349 8.00 1.51 -22.03
CA ASP A 349 6.72 2.21 -21.92
C ASP A 349 6.60 2.93 -20.57
N LEU A 350 7.15 2.31 -19.52
CA LEU A 350 7.03 2.76 -18.14
C LEU A 350 7.90 3.99 -17.87
N ILE A 351 9.13 4.06 -18.38
CA ILE A 351 10.05 5.16 -18.07
C ILE A 351 9.71 6.40 -18.90
N ASP A 352 9.19 7.44 -18.23
CA ASP A 352 9.01 8.76 -18.81
C ASP A 352 10.34 9.51 -18.88
N ARG A 353 11.03 9.61 -17.75
CA ARG A 353 12.27 10.40 -17.57
C ARG A 353 13.14 9.82 -16.45
N ILE A 354 14.44 10.08 -16.53
CA ILE A 354 15.40 9.91 -15.44
C ILE A 354 15.94 11.28 -15.05
N ILE A 355 15.88 11.62 -13.77
CA ILE A 355 16.54 12.80 -13.22
C ILE A 355 17.69 12.33 -12.35
N ILE A 356 18.90 12.77 -12.68
CA ILE A 356 20.11 12.52 -11.91
C ILE A 356 20.20 13.61 -10.85
N GLY A 357 20.15 13.21 -9.59
CA GLY A 357 20.28 14.12 -8.47
C GLY A 357 21.70 14.69 -8.34
N PRO A 358 21.91 15.68 -7.46
CA PRO A 358 23.21 16.29 -7.24
C PRO A 358 24.26 15.24 -6.82
N CYS A 359 25.33 15.12 -7.62
CA CYS A 359 26.39 14.14 -7.40
C CYS A 359 27.75 14.66 -7.86
N GLN A 360 28.83 13.98 -7.49
CA GLN A 360 30.21 14.38 -7.83
C GLN A 360 30.51 14.25 -9.33
N PHE A 361 29.92 13.26 -10.02
CA PHE A 361 30.26 12.91 -11.40
C PHE A 361 29.02 12.84 -12.32
N PRO A 362 28.22 13.92 -12.44
CA PRO A 362 26.93 13.86 -13.12
C PRO A 362 27.02 13.48 -14.60
N ALA A 363 28.07 13.91 -15.30
CA ALA A 363 28.28 13.56 -16.71
C ALA A 363 28.55 12.06 -16.91
N ILE A 364 29.30 11.43 -15.99
CA ILE A 364 29.60 10.00 -16.04
C ILE A 364 28.35 9.18 -15.73
N ILE A 365 27.60 9.58 -14.69
CA ILE A 365 26.31 8.94 -14.35
C ILE A 365 25.33 9.08 -15.52
N ARG A 366 25.28 10.25 -16.17
CA ARG A 366 24.44 10.46 -17.36
C ARG A 366 24.78 9.49 -18.48
N GLN A 367 26.07 9.29 -18.77
CA GLN A 367 26.46 8.34 -19.82
C GLN A 367 26.08 6.90 -19.44
N ALA A 368 26.33 6.49 -18.20
CA ALA A 368 25.96 5.14 -17.75
C ALA A 368 24.45 4.88 -17.84
N PHE A 369 23.61 5.85 -17.46
CA PHE A 369 22.16 5.71 -17.59
C PHE A 369 21.66 5.80 -19.03
N LEU A 370 22.36 6.52 -19.91
CA LEU A 370 22.07 6.48 -21.34
C LEU A 370 22.25 5.06 -21.89
N ASP A 371 23.38 4.43 -21.57
CA ASP A 371 23.67 3.06 -22.01
C ASP A 371 22.62 2.08 -21.45
N LEU A 372 22.26 2.17 -20.17
CA LEU A 372 21.21 1.34 -19.54
C LEU A 372 19.82 1.52 -20.20
N LEU A 373 19.44 2.74 -20.55
CA LEU A 373 18.17 3.00 -21.23
C LEU A 373 18.18 2.46 -22.67
N GLN A 374 19.31 2.54 -23.37
CA GLN A 374 19.46 1.94 -24.70
C GLN A 374 19.40 0.41 -24.66
N GLU A 375 20.09 -0.22 -23.70
CA GLU A 375 20.06 -1.68 -23.48
C GLU A 375 18.66 -2.20 -23.13
N THR A 376 17.84 -1.38 -22.47
CA THR A 376 16.47 -1.73 -22.11
C THR A 376 15.45 -1.41 -23.21
N GLY A 377 15.88 -0.80 -24.32
CA GLY A 377 15.06 -0.52 -25.49
C GLY A 377 14.21 0.74 -25.35
N VAL A 378 14.56 1.66 -24.43
CA VAL A 378 13.82 2.92 -24.26
C VAL A 378 14.07 3.84 -25.46
N PRO A 379 13.03 4.30 -26.17
CA PRO A 379 13.19 5.20 -27.30
C PRO A 379 13.67 6.59 -26.84
N ASP A 380 14.46 7.25 -27.68
CA ASP A 380 14.99 8.60 -27.43
C ASP A 380 15.66 8.77 -26.06
N ALA A 381 16.33 7.71 -25.56
CA ALA A 381 16.91 7.62 -24.23
C ALA A 381 17.68 8.90 -23.78
N GLY A 382 18.49 9.48 -24.67
CA GLY A 382 19.28 10.67 -24.36
C GLY A 382 18.45 11.93 -24.03
N ARG A 383 17.22 12.04 -24.57
CA ARG A 383 16.28 13.13 -24.26
C ARG A 383 15.52 12.92 -22.96
N LYS A 384 15.49 11.69 -22.45
CA LYS A 384 14.82 11.32 -21.21
C LYS A 384 15.70 11.50 -19.98
N ILE A 385 16.97 11.86 -20.12
CA ILE A 385 17.90 12.00 -18.98
C ILE A 385 18.21 13.48 -18.74
N VAL A 386 17.87 13.93 -17.54
CA VAL A 386 18.16 15.29 -17.04
C VAL A 386 19.09 15.21 -15.83
N VAL A 387 19.97 16.19 -15.70
CA VAL A 387 20.83 16.36 -14.52
C VAL A 387 20.28 17.53 -13.73
N SER A 388 19.93 17.27 -12.47
CA SER A 388 19.47 18.30 -11.53
C SER A 388 20.56 19.33 -11.28
N ASP A 389 20.18 20.60 -11.31
CA ASP A 389 21.03 21.75 -11.01
C ASP A 389 20.94 22.22 -9.54
N ILE A 390 20.21 21.48 -8.70
CA ILE A 390 20.06 21.81 -7.27
C ILE A 390 21.44 21.81 -6.60
N PRO A 391 21.87 22.95 -5.99
CA PRO A 391 23.12 23.00 -5.24
C PRO A 391 22.95 22.34 -3.88
N LEU A 392 23.01 21.01 -3.84
CA LEU A 392 22.95 20.23 -2.60
C LEU A 392 24.37 20.00 -2.06
N ARG A 393 24.62 20.45 -0.82
CA ARG A 393 25.83 20.04 -0.10
C ARG A 393 25.72 18.57 0.24
N GLN A 394 26.71 17.78 -0.20
CA GLN A 394 26.84 16.40 0.23
C GLN A 394 27.36 16.39 1.67
N ALA A 395 26.71 15.60 2.53
CA ALA A 395 27.03 15.49 3.95
C ALA A 395 28.29 14.66 4.18
#